data_AF-A0A7S1G0N9-F1
#
_entry.id   AF-A0A7S1G0N9-F1
#
_cell.length_a   1.000
_cell.length_b   1.000
_cell.length_c   1.000
_cell.angle_alpha   90.00
_cell.angle_beta   90.00
_cell.angle_gamma   90.00
#
_symmetry.space_group_name_H-M   'P 1'
#
loop_
_entity.id
_entity.type
_entity.pdbx_description
1 polymer ?
#
loop_
_entity_poly.entity_id
_entity_poly.type
_entity_poly.pdbx_seq_one_letter_code
_entity_poly.pdbx_strand_id
1 'polypeptide(L)'
;MASNLVSWFQKFITEKHRKVIQYISTQDRFEDMEGHGTHMAGCIAGSTLSSGKREKLGIAPNAKIAVYKIFEFKDGRSELVTNTKEMFEHYVSLGRKADAYIHNASWTSTLPKNHYTKWAAIVDSILFNNHMQLIIIAAGNHGKKIDGEQEKSLGMLGVSKNAITVGALEWGKSGYNCVAQFSSRGPTADGRIKPDIVGPGTNITSAFSQSANPELKNYLKTITSTNGDRNEWTFTGMGTSQATAILSGTAALVREYFMDGYCKLSKYGGLGSCTGQADQRNTYKPSGALIKATLLNGAQPVKNSRDQDGIKIRTKVYDSHQGFGAVNLSRSLPINTQSNWQFRFVDQQTITDGDNHKFYFIIQEGCDLKEFSITLTWMDEARIFSSTHDLFNDIDLSVKLDRFGSSKSEWLYPNGLGVKDNKNNVERIRTSDISAKDRLTPIIKGANLMSQSGSMKYSLVATGCFTG
;
A
#
# COMPACT_ATOMS: atom_id res chain seq x y z
N MET A 1 28.63 -24.05 0.00
CA MET A 1 29.66 -23.01 -0.06
C MET A 1 29.00 -21.62 -0.03
N ALA A 2 28.48 -21.21 1.12
CA ALA A 2 27.81 -19.91 1.30
C ALA A 2 28.62 -19.07 2.30
N SER A 3 29.72 -18.48 1.84
CA SER A 3 30.55 -17.61 2.65
C SER A 3 31.21 -16.55 1.76
N ASN A 4 30.41 -15.56 1.38
CA ASN A 4 30.87 -14.21 1.05
C ASN A 4 29.77 -13.28 1.56
N LEU A 5 29.64 -13.21 2.89
CA LEU A 5 28.72 -12.32 3.57
C LEU A 5 29.28 -10.90 3.43
N VAL A 6 28.50 -10.02 2.80
CA VAL A 6 28.74 -8.57 2.85
C VAL A 6 28.83 -8.17 4.32
N SER A 7 29.97 -7.62 4.74
CA SER A 7 30.13 -7.09 6.09
C SER A 7 29.28 -5.83 6.24
N TRP A 8 28.37 -5.84 7.21
CA TRP A 8 27.46 -4.73 7.45
C TRP A 8 28.08 -3.69 8.36
N PHE A 9 27.90 -2.43 8.00
CA PHE A 9 28.35 -1.31 8.80
C PHE A 9 27.14 -0.63 9.43
N GLN A 10 27.19 -0.44 10.74
CA GLN A 10 26.15 0.25 11.49
C GLN A 10 26.67 1.62 11.89
N LYS A 11 25.95 2.69 11.51
CA LYS A 11 26.30 4.03 11.97
C LYS A 11 25.84 4.24 13.41
N PHE A 12 24.62 3.79 13.71
CA PHE A 12 24.05 3.83 15.05
C PHE A 12 22.77 2.98 15.16
N ILE A 13 22.46 2.59 16.40
CA ILE A 13 21.16 2.09 16.87
C ILE A 13 20.86 2.81 18.19
N THR A 14 19.79 3.60 18.24
CA THR A 14 19.43 4.39 19.43
C THR A 14 17.95 4.73 19.44
N GLU A 15 17.34 4.70 20.62
CA GLU A 15 15.95 5.17 20.80
C GLU A 15 15.86 6.68 21.02
N LYS A 16 16.98 7.32 21.38
CA LYS A 16 17.03 8.73 21.81
C LYS A 16 17.06 9.72 20.66
N HIS A 17 17.48 9.29 19.47
CA HIS A 17 17.55 10.19 18.33
C HIS A 17 16.15 10.60 17.87
N ARG A 18 16.02 11.86 17.41
CA ARG A 18 14.71 12.49 17.20
C ARG A 18 13.83 11.72 16.21
N LYS A 19 14.40 11.23 15.10
CA LYS A 19 13.65 10.62 13.99
C LYS A 19 14.16 9.24 13.59
N VAL A 20 15.43 9.18 13.22
CA VAL A 20 16.08 7.92 12.81
C VAL A 20 16.57 7.18 14.03
N ILE A 21 16.13 5.94 14.24
CA ILE A 21 16.54 5.12 15.40
C ILE A 21 17.56 4.04 15.05
N GLN A 22 17.74 3.79 13.75
CA GLN A 22 18.68 2.82 13.22
C GLN A 22 19.13 3.28 11.84
N TYR A 23 20.43 3.20 11.57
CA TYR A 23 21.00 3.42 10.24
C TYR A 23 22.06 2.37 9.94
N ILE A 24 21.77 1.51 8.95
CA ILE A 24 22.64 0.42 8.52
C ILE A 24 22.97 0.58 7.03
N SER A 25 24.23 0.30 6.68
CA SER A 25 24.73 0.31 5.30
C SER A 25 25.51 -0.98 5.00
N THR A 26 25.56 -1.34 3.72
CA THR A 26 26.39 -2.43 3.17
C THR A 26 27.88 -2.08 3.10
N GLN A 27 28.18 -0.78 3.15
CA GLN A 27 29.54 -0.24 3.09
C GLN A 27 29.69 0.81 4.20
N ASP A 28 30.93 1.14 4.58
CA ASP A 28 31.21 2.22 5.54
C ASP A 28 31.02 3.62 4.90
N ARG A 29 29.83 3.83 4.34
CA ARG A 29 29.36 5.03 3.65
C ARG A 29 27.90 5.22 4.00
N PHE A 30 27.59 6.35 4.63
CA PHE A 30 26.26 6.63 5.19
C PHE A 30 25.62 7.89 4.59
N GLU A 31 26.34 8.56 3.70
CA GLU A 31 25.88 9.73 2.99
C GLU A 31 24.85 9.32 1.93
N ASP A 32 23.76 10.08 1.89
CA ASP A 32 22.79 10.02 0.80
C ASP A 32 23.17 11.05 -0.27
N MET A 33 24.13 10.68 -1.12
CA MET A 33 24.70 11.55 -2.14
C MET A 33 23.75 11.80 -3.32
N GLU A 34 22.72 10.98 -3.51
CA GLU A 34 21.69 11.22 -4.52
C GLU A 34 20.50 11.98 -3.91
N GLY A 35 20.12 11.67 -2.67
CA GLY A 35 19.13 12.44 -1.90
C GLY A 35 17.71 11.88 -1.91
N HIS A 36 17.42 10.86 -2.74
CA HIS A 36 16.12 10.21 -2.84
C HIS A 36 15.70 9.58 -1.52
N GLY A 37 16.60 8.84 -0.86
CA GLY A 37 16.29 8.20 0.42
C GLY A 37 15.89 9.22 1.49
N THR A 38 16.59 10.33 1.57
CA THR A 38 16.29 11.47 2.46
C THR A 38 14.95 12.09 2.12
N HIS A 39 14.67 12.30 0.82
CA HIS A 39 13.41 12.85 0.35
C HIS A 39 12.22 11.92 0.68
N MET A 40 12.37 10.60 0.50
CA MET A 40 11.36 9.60 0.88
C MET A 40 11.13 9.57 2.40
N ALA A 41 12.19 9.54 3.20
CA ALA A 41 12.11 9.58 4.65
C ALA A 41 11.39 10.84 5.15
N GLY A 42 11.64 11.98 4.49
CA GLY A 42 10.93 13.24 4.74
C GLY A 42 9.43 13.15 4.40
N CYS A 43 9.05 12.54 3.28
CA CYS A 43 7.65 12.36 2.90
C CYS A 43 6.90 11.46 3.90
N ILE A 44 7.57 10.43 4.41
CA ILE A 44 6.98 9.47 5.36
C ILE A 44 6.78 10.12 6.72
N ALA A 45 7.85 10.65 7.31
CA ALA A 45 7.84 11.07 8.71
C ALA A 45 8.66 12.35 8.97
N GLY A 46 8.95 13.17 7.96
CA GLY A 46 9.65 14.45 8.14
C GLY A 46 8.97 15.35 9.18
N SER A 47 9.78 16.02 10.01
CA SER A 47 9.28 16.94 11.03
C SER A 47 10.24 18.11 11.17
N THR A 48 9.73 19.33 11.14
CA THR A 48 10.51 20.59 11.19
C THR A 48 11.05 20.86 12.60
N LEU A 49 12.23 21.47 12.71
CA LEU A 49 12.81 21.87 14.01
C LEU A 49 12.18 23.15 14.58
N SER A 50 11.58 24.00 13.74
CA SER A 50 10.91 25.21 14.18
C SER A 50 9.55 24.90 14.80
N SER A 51 9.45 25.08 16.11
CA SER A 51 8.19 25.00 16.85
C SER A 51 7.16 25.97 16.23
N GLY A 52 6.04 25.45 15.75
CA GLY A 52 4.88 26.24 15.30
C GLY A 52 4.62 26.24 13.79
N LYS A 53 5.59 25.91 12.92
CA LYS A 53 5.33 25.78 11.48
C LYS A 53 5.03 24.33 11.11
N ARG A 54 3.74 24.02 10.87
CA ARG A 54 3.26 22.71 10.37
C ARG A 54 3.37 22.56 8.85
N GLU A 55 4.27 23.31 8.22
CA GLU A 55 4.47 23.27 6.77
C GLU A 55 5.41 22.12 6.40
N LYS A 56 5.12 21.41 5.30
CA LYS A 56 6.01 20.41 4.68
C LYS A 56 6.41 19.26 5.63
N LEU A 57 5.51 18.89 6.54
CA LEU A 57 5.65 17.69 7.36
C LEU A 57 5.48 16.44 6.50
N GLY A 58 6.13 15.35 6.91
CA GLY A 58 5.77 14.03 6.42
C GLY A 58 4.37 13.65 6.90
N ILE A 59 3.81 12.58 6.32
CA ILE A 59 2.45 12.13 6.65
C ILE A 59 2.34 11.67 8.11
N ALA A 60 3.35 10.99 8.64
CA ALA A 60 3.44 10.53 10.03
C ALA A 60 4.60 11.22 10.77
N PRO A 61 4.50 12.53 11.07
CA PRO A 61 5.62 13.34 11.55
C PRO A 61 6.12 12.94 12.96
N ASN A 62 5.35 12.13 13.70
CA ASN A 62 5.74 11.60 15.00
C ASN A 62 6.35 10.19 14.93
N ALA A 63 6.24 9.49 13.79
CA ALA A 63 6.81 8.14 13.62
C ALA A 63 8.34 8.16 13.64
N LYS A 64 8.96 7.08 14.11
CA LYS A 64 10.42 6.86 13.99
C LYS A 64 10.74 6.11 12.68
N ILE A 65 11.98 6.21 12.22
CA ILE A 65 12.46 5.57 10.99
C ILE A 65 13.67 4.69 11.29
N ALA A 66 13.65 3.46 10.77
CA ALA A 66 14.83 2.62 10.61
C ALA A 66 15.28 2.66 9.15
N VAL A 67 16.54 2.99 8.90
CA VAL A 67 17.09 3.19 7.55
C VAL A 67 18.06 2.08 7.18
N TYR A 68 17.87 1.55 5.97
CA TYR A 68 18.76 0.61 5.31
C TYR A 68 19.23 1.23 4.01
N LYS A 69 20.51 1.59 3.93
CA LYS A 69 21.09 2.12 2.70
C LYS A 69 21.45 0.95 1.78
N ILE A 70 20.68 0.82 0.70
CA ILE A 70 20.82 -0.26 -0.29
C ILE A 70 21.35 0.21 -1.64
N PHE A 71 21.43 1.53 -1.86
CA PHE A 71 21.98 2.14 -3.07
C PHE A 71 23.24 2.94 -2.74
N GLU A 72 24.24 2.82 -3.62
CA GLU A 72 25.40 3.70 -3.67
C GLU A 72 25.33 4.61 -4.88
N PHE A 73 25.80 5.84 -4.72
CA PHE A 73 25.91 6.79 -5.81
C PHE A 73 27.36 6.82 -6.31
N LYS A 74 27.58 6.37 -7.55
CA LYS A 74 28.88 6.30 -8.18
C LYS A 74 28.76 6.77 -9.63
N ASP A 75 29.71 7.60 -10.07
CA ASP A 75 29.80 8.07 -11.47
C ASP A 75 28.47 8.65 -12.03
N GLY A 76 27.74 9.38 -11.17
CA GLY A 76 26.46 9.99 -11.52
C GLY A 76 25.25 9.06 -11.53
N ARG A 77 25.39 7.81 -11.05
CA ARG A 77 24.33 6.79 -11.08
C ARG A 77 24.16 6.12 -9.72
N SER A 78 22.91 5.74 -9.42
CA SER A 78 22.58 4.92 -8.25
C SER A 78 22.62 3.44 -8.61
N GLU A 79 23.42 2.68 -7.86
CA GLU A 79 23.61 1.24 -8.06
C GLU A 79 23.18 0.49 -6.80
N LEU A 80 22.39 -0.58 -6.99
CA LEU A 80 21.98 -1.44 -5.89
C LEU A 80 23.20 -2.22 -5.40
N VAL A 81 23.55 -2.09 -4.11
CA VAL A 81 24.81 -2.65 -3.59
C VAL A 81 24.83 -4.18 -3.61
N THR A 82 23.66 -4.82 -3.55
CA THR A 82 23.53 -6.28 -3.56
C THR A 82 22.13 -6.71 -3.96
N ASN A 83 22.03 -7.86 -4.64
CA ASN A 83 20.83 -8.31 -5.32
C ASN A 83 20.34 -9.70 -4.86
N THR A 84 20.70 -10.14 -3.65
CA THR A 84 20.34 -11.50 -3.17
C THR A 84 19.09 -11.53 -2.28
N LYS A 85 18.45 -12.70 -2.23
CA LYS A 85 17.26 -12.97 -1.42
C LYS A 85 17.55 -12.79 0.06
N GLU A 86 18.65 -13.40 0.50
CA GLU A 86 19.09 -13.47 1.89
C GLU A 86 19.29 -12.06 2.44
N MET A 87 19.77 -11.13 1.61
CA MET A 87 20.00 -9.74 2.00
C MET A 87 18.68 -9.00 2.18
N PHE A 88 17.72 -9.16 1.26
CA PHE A 88 16.42 -8.51 1.38
C PHE A 88 15.63 -9.05 2.58
N GLU A 89 15.64 -10.36 2.80
CA GLU A 89 15.10 -10.98 4.02
C GLU A 89 15.79 -10.44 5.28
N HIS A 90 17.11 -10.28 5.24
CA HIS A 90 17.88 -9.74 6.35
C HIS A 90 17.49 -8.29 6.65
N TYR A 91 17.37 -7.41 5.65
CA TYR A 91 16.95 -6.01 5.83
C TYR A 91 15.60 -5.91 6.54
N VAL A 92 14.63 -6.68 6.06
CA VAL A 92 13.29 -6.68 6.66
C VAL A 92 13.35 -7.24 8.09
N SER A 93 14.20 -8.24 8.35
CA SER A 93 14.41 -8.79 9.70
C SER A 93 15.06 -7.80 10.67
N LEU A 94 16.04 -7.02 10.22
CA LEU A 94 16.65 -5.96 11.02
C LEU A 94 15.61 -4.89 11.34
N GLY A 95 14.73 -4.57 10.38
CA GLY A 95 13.64 -3.62 10.57
C GLY A 95 12.72 -4.08 11.68
N ARG A 96 12.35 -5.36 11.71
CA ARG A 96 11.56 -5.95 12.82
C ARG A 96 12.25 -5.80 14.17
N LYS A 97 13.57 -6.02 14.22
CA LYS A 97 14.34 -5.87 15.48
C LYS A 97 14.35 -4.42 15.98
N ALA A 98 14.14 -3.45 15.09
CA ALA A 98 13.95 -2.04 15.42
C ALA A 98 12.46 -1.63 15.48
N ASP A 99 11.55 -2.58 15.63
CA ASP A 99 10.10 -2.36 15.74
C ASP A 99 9.45 -1.70 14.50
N ALA A 100 10.07 -1.85 13.32
CA ALA A 100 9.53 -1.35 12.05
C ALA A 100 8.60 -2.39 11.37
N TYR A 101 7.31 -2.05 11.30
CA TYR A 101 6.27 -2.89 10.70
C TYR A 101 5.79 -2.42 9.31
N ILE A 102 6.07 -1.17 8.95
CA ILE A 102 5.80 -0.63 7.60
C ILE A 102 7.16 -0.41 6.92
N HIS A 103 7.38 -1.09 5.80
CA HIS A 103 8.58 -0.96 5.00
C HIS A 103 8.28 -0.22 3.69
N ASN A 104 8.99 0.88 3.45
CA ASN A 104 8.92 1.61 2.19
C ASN A 104 9.99 1.09 1.21
N ALA A 105 9.58 0.74 0.01
CA ALA A 105 10.45 0.32 -1.08
C ALA A 105 10.17 1.17 -2.34
N SER A 106 10.61 2.43 -2.30
CA SER A 106 10.50 3.38 -3.41
C SER A 106 11.58 3.17 -4.50
N TRP A 107 11.80 1.94 -4.94
CA TRP A 107 12.81 1.56 -5.94
C TRP A 107 12.34 0.38 -6.79
N THR A 108 12.91 0.20 -7.98
CA THR A 108 12.56 -0.89 -8.89
C THR A 108 13.63 -1.10 -9.98
N SER A 109 13.42 -2.09 -10.86
CA SER A 109 14.18 -2.32 -12.09
C SER A 109 14.11 -1.14 -13.06
N THR A 110 15.17 -0.95 -13.83
CA THR A 110 15.29 0.06 -14.90
C THR A 110 14.42 -0.22 -16.12
N LEU A 111 13.87 -1.43 -16.23
CA LEU A 111 12.96 -1.84 -17.30
C LEU A 111 11.69 -2.46 -16.69
N PRO A 112 10.55 -2.38 -17.38
CA PRO A 112 9.34 -3.12 -17.04
C PRO A 112 9.56 -4.62 -16.86
N LYS A 113 8.85 -5.18 -15.88
CA LYS A 113 8.80 -6.60 -15.48
C LYS A 113 7.39 -6.90 -14.99
N ASN A 114 6.44 -7.14 -15.91
CA ASN A 114 5.06 -7.47 -15.55
C ASN A 114 4.85 -8.95 -15.21
N HIS A 115 5.79 -9.82 -15.53
CA HIS A 115 5.79 -11.22 -15.09
C HIS A 115 6.25 -11.33 -13.64
N TYR A 116 5.80 -12.36 -12.93
CA TYR A 116 6.23 -12.64 -11.56
C TYR A 116 7.74 -12.86 -11.50
N THR A 117 8.44 -12.01 -10.76
CA THR A 117 9.89 -12.06 -10.70
C THR A 117 10.37 -12.81 -9.46
N LYS A 118 11.66 -13.22 -9.46
CA LYS A 118 12.33 -13.70 -8.24
C LYS A 118 12.18 -12.71 -7.08
N TRP A 119 12.21 -11.40 -7.34
CA TRP A 119 12.06 -10.37 -6.32
C TRP A 119 10.65 -10.31 -5.73
N ALA A 120 9.64 -10.47 -6.58
CA ALA A 120 8.26 -10.59 -6.13
C ALA A 120 8.04 -11.83 -5.25
N ALA A 121 8.63 -12.98 -5.62
CA ALA A 121 8.60 -14.19 -4.81
C ALA A 121 9.28 -14.01 -3.43
N ILE A 122 10.38 -13.25 -3.36
CA ILE A 122 11.05 -12.92 -2.10
C ILE A 122 10.14 -12.04 -1.22
N VAL A 123 9.57 -10.98 -1.79
CA VAL A 123 8.63 -10.09 -1.08
C VAL A 123 7.43 -10.88 -0.53
N ASP A 124 6.84 -11.74 -1.36
CA ASP A 124 5.70 -12.55 -0.98
C ASP A 124 6.06 -13.55 0.12
N SER A 125 7.20 -14.22 0.03
CA SER A 125 7.71 -15.14 1.05
C SER A 125 7.96 -14.43 2.39
N ILE A 126 8.53 -13.23 2.37
CA ILE A 126 8.73 -12.41 3.58
C ILE A 126 7.40 -12.08 4.24
N LEU A 127 6.43 -11.56 3.48
CA LEU A 127 5.14 -11.13 4.01
C LEU A 127 4.25 -12.29 4.45
N PHE A 128 4.33 -13.42 3.75
CA PHE A 128 3.68 -14.66 4.15
C PHE A 128 4.19 -15.14 5.50
N ASN A 129 5.51 -15.15 5.71
CA ASN A 129 6.11 -15.61 6.98
C ASN A 129 6.07 -14.57 8.10
N ASN A 130 5.68 -13.32 7.82
CA ASN A 130 5.73 -12.21 8.78
C ASN A 130 4.45 -11.37 8.69
N HIS A 131 3.32 -11.98 9.08
CA HIS A 131 1.97 -11.41 8.94
C HIS A 131 1.76 -10.01 9.53
N MET A 132 2.61 -9.59 10.48
CA MET A 132 2.53 -8.26 11.11
C MET A 132 3.17 -7.15 10.27
N GLN A 133 3.97 -7.49 9.27
CA GLN A 133 4.66 -6.53 8.43
C GLN A 133 3.86 -6.21 7.17
N LEU A 134 4.11 -5.02 6.64
CA LEU A 134 3.61 -4.58 5.35
C LEU A 134 4.74 -3.90 4.57
N ILE A 135 4.93 -4.32 3.31
CA ILE A 135 5.86 -3.67 2.39
C ILE A 135 5.02 -2.87 1.38
N ILE A 136 5.40 -1.61 1.16
CA ILE A 136 4.76 -0.72 0.18
C ILE A 136 5.80 -0.36 -0.87
N ILE A 137 5.47 -0.63 -2.13
CA ILE A 137 6.40 -0.69 -3.27
C ILE A 137 5.95 0.28 -4.35
N ALA A 138 6.91 0.95 -4.98
CA ALA A 138 6.64 1.78 -6.15
C ALA A 138 6.28 0.93 -7.38
N ALA A 139 5.20 1.30 -8.09
CA ALA A 139 4.81 0.63 -9.32
C ALA A 139 5.88 0.75 -10.43
N GLY A 140 6.66 1.84 -10.43
CA GLY A 140 7.63 2.20 -11.46
C GLY A 140 7.22 3.45 -12.23
N ASN A 141 8.16 4.00 -13.00
CA ASN A 141 7.98 5.25 -13.75
C ASN A 141 8.01 5.04 -15.29
N HIS A 142 7.65 3.84 -15.75
CA HIS A 142 7.71 3.44 -17.17
C HIS A 142 6.36 3.52 -17.88
N GLY A 143 5.40 4.29 -17.34
CA GLY A 143 4.10 4.51 -17.99
C GLY A 143 4.17 5.35 -19.26
N LYS A 144 5.31 6.02 -19.53
CA LYS A 144 5.56 6.73 -20.79
C LYS A 144 6.20 5.76 -21.80
N LYS A 145 5.88 5.94 -23.08
CA LYS A 145 6.38 5.14 -24.20
C LYS A 145 7.90 5.01 -24.18
N ILE A 146 8.40 3.77 -24.22
CA ILE A 146 9.73 3.40 -24.69
C ILE A 146 9.45 2.36 -25.79
N ASP A 147 9.50 2.78 -27.06
CA ASP A 147 9.44 1.94 -28.27
C ASP A 147 8.16 1.15 -28.61
N GLY A 148 6.96 1.73 -28.43
CA GLY A 148 5.69 1.08 -28.82
C GLY A 148 4.79 0.78 -27.62
N GLU A 149 3.58 0.27 -27.85
CA GLU A 149 2.50 0.13 -26.84
C GLU A 149 3.01 -0.32 -25.46
N GLN A 150 2.73 0.42 -24.38
CA GLN A 150 3.01 -0.09 -23.03
C GLN A 150 1.85 0.13 -22.06
N GLU A 151 0.76 -0.61 -22.31
CA GLU A 151 0.13 -1.32 -21.19
C GLU A 151 1.12 -2.39 -20.71
N LYS A 152 1.20 -2.66 -19.40
CA LYS A 152 2.19 -3.53 -18.76
C LYS A 152 3.61 -2.94 -18.61
N SER A 153 3.74 -1.97 -17.69
CA SER A 153 4.99 -1.26 -17.39
C SER A 153 5.47 -1.37 -15.94
N LEU A 154 4.95 -2.32 -15.16
CA LEU A 154 5.27 -2.52 -13.74
C LEU A 154 6.75 -2.85 -13.50
N GLY A 155 7.23 -2.45 -12.34
CA GLY A 155 8.56 -2.79 -11.85
C GLY A 155 8.70 -4.21 -11.31
N MET A 156 9.95 -4.70 -11.18
CA MET A 156 10.22 -6.08 -10.70
C MET A 156 9.61 -6.44 -9.34
N LEU A 157 9.47 -5.47 -8.43
CA LEU A 157 8.82 -5.66 -7.12
C LEU A 157 7.30 -5.46 -7.19
N GLY A 158 6.83 -4.60 -8.11
CA GLY A 158 5.45 -4.15 -8.19
C GLY A 158 4.45 -5.26 -8.59
N VAL A 159 4.95 -6.39 -9.06
CA VAL A 159 4.15 -7.59 -9.41
C VAL A 159 3.95 -8.56 -8.24
N SER A 160 4.51 -8.28 -7.05
CA SER A 160 4.27 -9.07 -5.84
C SER A 160 2.79 -9.11 -5.46
N LYS A 161 2.33 -10.24 -4.94
CA LYS A 161 0.94 -10.43 -4.48
C LYS A 161 0.70 -9.70 -3.17
N ASN A 162 1.63 -9.84 -2.22
CA ASN A 162 1.40 -9.52 -0.82
C ASN A 162 1.64 -8.06 -0.47
N ALA A 163 2.58 -7.40 -1.15
CA ALA A 163 2.85 -5.98 -0.94
C ALA A 163 1.69 -5.09 -1.44
N ILE A 164 1.76 -3.81 -1.10
CA ILE A 164 0.98 -2.76 -1.74
C ILE A 164 1.86 -2.07 -2.78
N THR A 165 1.52 -2.25 -4.05
CA THR A 165 2.11 -1.57 -5.19
C THR A 165 1.39 -0.25 -5.43
N VAL A 166 2.14 0.85 -5.50
CA VAL A 166 1.61 2.21 -5.52
C VAL A 166 1.92 2.92 -6.83
N GLY A 167 0.87 3.37 -7.52
CA GLY A 167 0.98 4.29 -8.65
C GLY A 167 0.88 5.76 -8.23
N ALA A 168 1.15 6.66 -9.19
CA ALA A 168 1.27 8.10 -8.93
C ALA A 168 0.11 8.89 -9.55
N LEU A 169 -0.44 9.81 -8.76
CA LEU A 169 -1.37 10.85 -9.20
C LEU A 169 -0.60 12.13 -9.56
N GLU A 170 -1.03 12.78 -10.64
CA GLU A 170 -0.59 14.13 -11.00
C GLU A 170 -1.41 15.20 -10.30
N TRP A 171 -0.74 16.28 -9.91
CA TRP A 171 -1.35 17.50 -9.39
C TRP A 171 -1.90 18.31 -10.56
N GLY A 172 -3.20 18.59 -10.54
CA GLY A 172 -3.86 19.45 -11.51
C GLY A 172 -4.71 20.54 -10.87
N LYS A 173 -5.46 21.28 -11.69
CA LYS A 173 -6.35 22.37 -11.24
C LYS A 173 -7.37 21.96 -10.18
N SER A 174 -7.75 20.68 -10.14
CA SER A 174 -8.71 20.13 -9.17
C SER A 174 -8.05 19.15 -8.19
N GLY A 175 -6.76 19.35 -7.92
CA GLY A 175 -5.95 18.49 -7.06
C GLY A 175 -5.48 17.21 -7.74
N TYR A 176 -5.20 16.18 -6.93
CA TYR A 176 -4.76 14.85 -7.39
C TYR A 176 -5.93 14.01 -7.92
N ASN A 177 -6.31 14.22 -9.19
CA ASN A 177 -7.49 13.58 -9.78
C ASN A 177 -7.23 12.88 -11.12
N CYS A 178 -5.96 12.67 -11.46
CA CYS A 178 -5.53 12.04 -12.69
C CYS A 178 -4.30 11.18 -12.41
N VAL A 179 -4.24 9.95 -12.93
CA VAL A 179 -3.03 9.12 -12.87
C VAL A 179 -1.96 9.73 -13.77
N ALA A 180 -0.76 9.92 -13.24
CA ALA A 180 0.35 10.57 -13.92
C ALA A 180 0.84 9.75 -15.12
N GLN A 181 1.31 10.41 -16.18
CA GLN A 181 1.78 9.77 -17.42
C GLN A 181 2.83 8.71 -17.16
N PHE A 182 3.84 9.04 -16.35
CA PHE A 182 4.95 8.15 -16.04
C PHE A 182 4.54 6.97 -15.15
N SER A 183 3.40 7.01 -14.47
CA SER A 183 3.03 5.95 -13.52
C SER A 183 2.92 4.62 -14.25
N SER A 184 3.74 3.65 -13.84
CA SER A 184 3.69 2.30 -14.39
C SER A 184 2.31 1.66 -14.18
N ARG A 185 1.92 0.82 -15.14
CA ARG A 185 0.58 0.25 -15.26
C ARG A 185 0.63 -1.27 -15.35
N GLY A 186 -0.38 -1.92 -14.80
CA GLY A 186 -0.61 -3.33 -15.00
C GLY A 186 -1.24 -3.64 -16.37
N PRO A 187 -1.98 -4.76 -16.49
CA PRO A 187 -2.06 -5.79 -15.45
C PRO A 187 -0.69 -6.49 -15.28
N THR A 188 -0.54 -7.34 -14.28
CA THR A 188 0.57 -8.31 -14.30
C THR A 188 0.40 -9.28 -15.48
N ALA A 189 1.41 -10.08 -15.79
CA ALA A 189 1.37 -11.02 -16.91
C ALA A 189 0.28 -12.09 -16.74
N ASP A 190 -0.02 -12.48 -15.50
CA ASP A 190 -1.10 -13.41 -15.14
C ASP A 190 -2.47 -12.72 -14.96
N GLY A 191 -2.54 -11.40 -15.16
CA GLY A 191 -3.79 -10.65 -15.21
C GLY A 191 -4.28 -10.07 -13.88
N ARG A 192 -3.46 -10.07 -12.83
CA ARG A 192 -3.77 -9.39 -11.56
C ARG A 192 -3.80 -7.88 -11.73
N ILE A 193 -4.65 -7.24 -10.94
CA ILE A 193 -4.82 -5.78 -10.90
C ILE A 193 -3.62 -5.18 -10.17
N LYS A 194 -2.84 -4.36 -10.89
CA LYS A 194 -1.73 -3.58 -10.35
C LYS A 194 -1.65 -2.23 -11.09
N PRO A 195 -1.24 -1.12 -10.43
CA PRO A 195 -0.95 -1.00 -8.99
C PRO A 195 -2.17 -1.33 -8.13
N ASP A 196 -2.00 -1.62 -6.83
CA ASP A 196 -3.14 -1.84 -5.94
C ASP A 196 -3.88 -0.52 -5.70
N ILE A 197 -3.13 0.56 -5.46
CA ILE A 197 -3.68 1.88 -5.13
C ILE A 197 -2.81 2.98 -5.74
N VAL A 198 -3.36 4.19 -5.82
CA VAL A 198 -2.62 5.37 -6.27
C VAL A 198 -2.61 6.46 -5.20
N GLY A 199 -1.55 7.26 -5.19
CA GLY A 199 -1.38 8.36 -4.24
C GLY A 199 -0.71 9.57 -4.88
N PRO A 200 -0.66 10.72 -4.18
CA PRO A 200 0.01 11.92 -4.65
C PRO A 200 1.47 11.65 -5.09
N GLY A 201 1.80 11.91 -6.35
CA GLY A 201 3.12 11.53 -6.90
C GLY A 201 3.81 12.62 -7.71
N THR A 202 3.29 13.84 -7.78
CA THR A 202 3.92 14.97 -8.47
C THR A 202 3.82 16.22 -7.62
N ASN A 203 4.78 17.15 -7.77
CA ASN A 203 4.79 18.39 -7.00
C ASN A 203 4.84 18.14 -5.47
N ILE A 204 5.62 17.13 -5.07
CA ILE A 204 5.76 16.73 -3.66
C ILE A 204 7.02 17.36 -3.08
N THR A 205 6.84 18.27 -2.14
CA THR A 205 7.94 18.96 -1.46
C THR A 205 8.29 18.26 -0.15
N SER A 206 9.54 17.88 0.01
CA SER A 206 10.04 17.15 1.18
C SER A 206 11.53 17.44 1.43
N ALA A 207 12.12 16.82 2.44
CA ALA A 207 13.50 17.00 2.87
C ALA A 207 14.51 16.84 1.71
N PHE A 208 15.55 17.66 1.75
CA PHE A 208 16.66 17.62 0.81
C PHE A 208 17.96 17.21 1.50
N SER A 209 18.68 16.25 0.91
CA SER A 209 19.94 15.76 1.46
C SER A 209 21.03 16.82 1.41
N GLN A 210 21.56 17.18 2.58
CA GLN A 210 22.72 18.06 2.69
C GLN A 210 24.04 17.38 2.27
N SER A 211 24.03 16.06 2.09
CA SER A 211 25.15 15.31 1.54
C SER A 211 25.02 15.06 0.03
N ALA A 212 23.95 15.54 -0.61
CA ALA A 212 23.77 15.38 -2.05
C ALA A 212 24.98 15.90 -2.85
N ASN A 213 25.27 15.23 -3.96
CA ASN A 213 26.36 15.57 -4.87
C ASN A 213 26.23 17.06 -5.31
N PRO A 214 27.33 17.85 -5.37
CA PRO A 214 27.29 19.27 -5.70
C PRO A 214 26.63 19.60 -7.06
N GLU A 215 26.88 18.80 -8.09
CA GLU A 215 26.28 19.02 -9.42
C GLU A 215 24.77 18.77 -9.36
N LEU A 216 24.37 17.68 -8.70
CA LEU A 216 22.96 17.37 -8.46
C LEU A 216 22.29 18.46 -7.62
N LYS A 217 22.94 18.95 -6.56
CA LYS A 217 22.45 20.09 -5.77
C LYS A 217 22.22 21.32 -6.63
N ASN A 218 23.16 21.66 -7.52
CA ASN A 218 23.01 22.81 -8.40
C ASN A 218 21.85 22.62 -9.38
N TYR A 219 21.73 21.45 -9.99
CA TYR A 219 20.60 21.11 -10.87
C TYR A 219 19.25 21.14 -10.14
N LEU A 220 19.17 20.55 -8.93
CA LEU A 220 17.93 20.53 -8.16
C LEU A 220 17.56 21.93 -7.64
N LYS A 221 18.54 22.78 -7.31
CA LYS A 221 18.32 24.19 -6.93
C LYS A 221 17.67 24.99 -8.07
N THR A 222 18.07 24.78 -9.33
CA THR A 222 17.46 25.50 -10.47
C THR A 222 15.99 25.13 -10.65
N ILE A 223 15.62 23.85 -10.54
CA ILE A 223 14.21 23.42 -10.66
C ILE A 223 13.35 23.74 -9.43
N THR A 224 13.93 23.89 -8.24
CA THR A 224 13.17 24.39 -7.08
C THR A 224 12.93 25.90 -7.12
N SER A 225 13.84 26.65 -7.76
CA SER A 225 13.74 28.12 -7.85
C SER A 225 12.54 28.59 -8.70
N THR A 226 12.07 27.77 -9.63
CA THR A 226 10.91 28.08 -10.50
C THR A 226 9.57 27.95 -9.76
N ASN A 227 9.52 27.24 -8.63
CA ASN A 227 8.32 27.04 -7.82
C ASN A 227 8.21 28.00 -6.63
N GLY A 228 9.07 29.02 -6.54
CA GLY A 228 9.03 30.07 -5.50
C GLY A 228 9.57 29.66 -4.12
N ASP A 229 9.89 28.38 -3.91
CA ASP A 229 10.38 27.84 -2.65
C ASP A 229 11.93 27.79 -2.63
N ARG A 230 12.57 28.94 -2.40
CA ARG A 230 14.03 29.02 -2.21
C ARG A 230 14.40 28.58 -0.80
N ASN A 231 14.39 27.28 -0.53
CA ASN A 231 14.83 26.74 0.75
C ASN A 231 15.83 25.60 0.55
N GLU A 232 17.05 25.75 1.09
CA GLU A 232 18.15 24.78 0.99
C GLU A 232 17.86 23.43 1.68
N TRP A 233 16.79 23.36 2.46
CA TRP A 233 16.40 22.19 3.24
C TRP A 233 15.33 21.31 2.59
N THR A 234 14.70 21.78 1.50
CA THR A 234 13.60 21.07 0.84
C THR A 234 13.74 21.01 -0.67
N PHE A 235 13.26 19.93 -1.26
CA PHE A 235 13.23 19.69 -2.69
C PHE A 235 11.81 19.27 -3.11
N THR A 236 11.39 19.64 -4.32
CA THR A 236 10.10 19.22 -4.90
C THR A 236 10.31 18.17 -5.97
N GLY A 237 9.89 16.93 -5.68
CA GLY A 237 10.05 15.79 -6.57
C GLY A 237 8.75 15.27 -7.18
N MET A 238 8.90 14.32 -8.09
CA MET A 238 7.81 13.55 -8.67
C MET A 238 8.24 12.12 -8.98
N GLY A 239 7.30 11.19 -8.95
CA GLY A 239 7.53 9.77 -9.15
C GLY A 239 6.55 8.90 -8.36
N THR A 240 6.46 7.63 -8.74
CA THR A 240 5.78 6.61 -7.91
C THR A 240 6.50 6.41 -6.57
N SER A 241 7.79 6.75 -6.49
CA SER A 241 8.56 6.85 -5.24
C SER A 241 7.87 7.74 -4.20
N GLN A 242 7.51 8.97 -4.57
CA GLN A 242 6.86 9.93 -3.67
C GLN A 242 5.48 9.43 -3.24
N ALA A 243 4.70 8.89 -4.16
CA ALA A 243 3.39 8.30 -3.84
C ALA A 243 3.54 7.14 -2.86
N THR A 244 4.53 6.27 -3.06
CA THR A 244 4.84 5.14 -2.17
C THR A 244 5.22 5.63 -0.78
N ALA A 245 6.05 6.67 -0.68
CA ALA A 245 6.47 7.25 0.60
C ALA A 245 5.30 7.89 1.35
N ILE A 246 4.46 8.66 0.65
CA ILE A 246 3.23 9.23 1.23
C ILE A 246 2.32 8.13 1.76
N LEU A 247 2.06 7.09 0.96
CA LEU A 247 1.20 5.98 1.40
C LEU A 247 1.83 5.08 2.47
N SER A 248 3.17 5.08 2.60
CA SER A 248 3.87 4.44 3.72
C SER A 248 3.65 5.18 5.03
N GLY A 249 3.69 6.52 5.02
CA GLY A 249 3.28 7.30 6.18
C GLY A 249 1.79 7.14 6.49
N THR A 250 0.94 7.08 5.46
CA THR A 250 -0.51 6.80 5.62
C THR A 250 -0.75 5.44 6.29
N ALA A 251 -0.03 4.40 5.88
CA ALA A 251 -0.12 3.07 6.49
C ALA A 251 0.36 3.08 7.96
N ALA A 252 1.36 3.89 8.30
CA ALA A 252 1.79 4.08 9.68
C ALA A 252 0.68 4.70 10.54
N LEU A 253 -0.06 5.70 10.03
CA LEU A 253 -1.22 6.28 10.71
C LEU A 253 -2.37 5.27 10.88
N VAL A 254 -2.64 4.44 9.86
CA VAL A 254 -3.63 3.36 9.99
C VAL A 254 -3.23 2.40 11.10
N ARG A 255 -1.95 2.02 11.17
CA ARG A 255 -1.43 1.13 12.22
C ARG A 255 -1.55 1.76 13.60
N GLU A 256 -1.17 3.03 13.74
CA GLU A 256 -1.33 3.82 14.98
C GLU A 256 -2.78 3.83 15.45
N TYR A 257 -3.74 4.07 14.54
CA TYR A 257 -5.16 4.10 14.88
C TYR A 257 -5.67 2.79 15.53
N PHE A 258 -5.25 1.62 15.03
CA PHE A 258 -5.58 0.34 15.68
C PHE A 258 -4.87 0.18 17.03
N MET A 259 -3.61 0.60 17.11
CA MET A 259 -2.80 0.44 18.32
C MET A 259 -3.22 1.34 19.46
N ASP A 260 -3.71 2.55 19.16
CA ASP A 260 -4.15 3.55 20.13
C ASP A 260 -5.56 3.26 20.67
N GLY A 261 -6.16 2.14 20.26
CA GLY A 261 -7.42 1.64 20.82
C GLY A 261 -8.67 2.26 20.24
N TYR A 262 -8.61 2.84 19.04
CA TYR A 262 -9.79 3.33 18.33
C TYR A 262 -10.67 2.20 17.75
N CYS A 263 -10.13 0.98 17.71
CA CYS A 263 -10.78 -0.21 17.19
C CYS A 263 -10.84 -1.31 18.24
N LYS A 264 -12.02 -1.87 18.45
CA LYS A 264 -12.27 -2.98 19.38
C LYS A 264 -12.41 -4.28 18.60
N LEU A 265 -11.59 -5.28 18.94
CA LEU A 265 -11.79 -6.65 18.47
C LEU A 265 -13.07 -7.26 19.05
N SER A 266 -13.70 -8.15 18.30
CA SER A 266 -14.75 -9.00 18.84
C SER A 266 -14.18 -10.04 19.79
N LYS A 267 -14.81 -10.23 20.96
CA LYS A 267 -14.37 -11.20 21.98
C LYS A 267 -14.60 -12.67 21.59
N TYR A 268 -15.38 -12.94 20.53
CA TYR A 268 -15.84 -14.29 20.17
C TYR A 268 -15.68 -14.61 18.67
N GLY A 269 -14.61 -14.12 18.02
CA GLY A 269 -14.34 -14.44 16.61
C GLY A 269 -15.30 -13.78 15.60
N GLY A 270 -16.03 -12.74 16.02
CA GLY A 270 -16.91 -11.94 15.16
C GLY A 270 -16.22 -10.71 14.58
N LEU A 271 -17.01 -9.84 13.95
CA LEU A 271 -16.52 -8.56 13.43
C LEU A 271 -16.10 -7.61 14.56
N GLY A 272 -14.84 -7.18 14.55
CA GLY A 272 -14.40 -6.01 15.31
C GLY A 272 -15.01 -4.73 14.73
N SER A 273 -14.94 -3.64 15.49
CA SER A 273 -15.46 -2.33 15.07
C SER A 273 -14.52 -1.19 15.44
N CYS A 274 -14.57 -0.10 14.68
CA CYS A 274 -13.87 1.14 15.03
C CYS A 274 -14.88 2.26 15.22
N THR A 275 -14.65 3.12 16.22
CA THR A 275 -15.67 4.10 16.67
C THR A 275 -15.20 5.55 16.56
N GLY A 276 -13.94 5.81 16.18
CA GLY A 276 -13.36 7.15 16.22
C GLY A 276 -13.06 7.67 17.64
N GLN A 277 -13.39 6.89 18.67
CA GLN A 277 -13.05 7.18 20.06
C GLN A 277 -12.02 6.18 20.56
N ALA A 278 -10.89 6.68 21.06
CA ALA A 278 -9.84 5.84 21.61
C ALA A 278 -10.24 5.33 23.00
N ASP A 279 -10.04 4.03 23.22
CA ASP A 279 -10.12 3.39 24.53
C ASP A 279 -8.92 2.46 24.68
N GLN A 280 -8.06 2.75 25.65
CA GLN A 280 -6.80 2.03 25.89
C GLN A 280 -7.01 0.53 26.18
N ARG A 281 -8.23 0.10 26.53
CA ARG A 281 -8.58 -1.32 26.68
C ARG A 281 -8.71 -2.06 25.34
N ASN A 282 -8.78 -1.32 24.24
CA ASN A 282 -8.98 -1.85 22.89
C ASN A 282 -7.70 -1.82 22.04
N THR A 283 -6.52 -1.56 22.61
CA THR A 283 -5.26 -1.54 21.85
C THR A 283 -5.05 -2.85 21.10
N TYR A 284 -4.80 -2.79 19.80
CA TYR A 284 -4.62 -3.97 18.96
C TYR A 284 -3.44 -3.79 18.02
N LYS A 285 -2.61 -4.83 17.87
CA LYS A 285 -1.54 -4.84 16.85
C LYS A 285 -2.13 -5.42 15.56
N PRO A 286 -2.37 -4.61 14.51
CA PRO A 286 -2.97 -5.09 13.27
C PRO A 286 -1.96 -5.84 12.39
N SER A 287 -2.43 -6.84 11.64
CA SER A 287 -1.63 -7.48 10.60
C SER A 287 -1.41 -6.55 9.41
N GLY A 288 -0.39 -6.85 8.59
CA GLY A 288 -0.19 -6.16 7.32
C GLY A 288 -1.36 -6.36 6.36
N ALA A 289 -2.05 -7.51 6.42
CA ALA A 289 -3.23 -7.79 5.62
C ALA A 289 -4.41 -6.88 6.00
N LEU A 290 -4.63 -6.63 7.30
CA LEU A 290 -5.66 -5.70 7.77
C LEU A 290 -5.36 -4.26 7.36
N ILE A 291 -4.11 -3.82 7.48
CA ILE A 291 -3.70 -2.47 7.04
C ILE A 291 -3.93 -2.34 5.52
N LYS A 292 -3.56 -3.36 4.75
CA LYS A 292 -3.82 -3.43 3.30
C LYS A 292 -5.33 -3.36 3.00
N ALA A 293 -6.16 -4.18 3.64
CA ALA A 293 -7.60 -4.16 3.46
C ALA A 293 -8.20 -2.78 3.79
N THR A 294 -7.74 -2.14 4.88
CA THR A 294 -8.23 -0.83 5.32
C THR A 294 -7.94 0.27 4.29
N LEU A 295 -6.72 0.31 3.74
CA LEU A 295 -6.34 1.28 2.72
C LEU A 295 -7.11 1.07 1.41
N LEU A 296 -7.21 -0.17 0.96
CA LEU A 296 -7.90 -0.51 -0.30
C LEU A 296 -9.42 -0.34 -0.18
N ASN A 297 -10.01 -0.62 0.98
CA ASN A 297 -11.45 -0.51 1.17
C ASN A 297 -11.94 0.93 1.04
N GLY A 298 -11.21 1.90 1.59
CA GLY A 298 -11.55 3.33 1.51
C GLY A 298 -11.08 4.03 0.22
N ALA A 299 -10.23 3.40 -0.60
CA ALA A 299 -9.70 4.01 -1.82
C ALA A 299 -10.82 4.36 -2.82
N GLN A 300 -10.77 5.54 -3.44
CA GLN A 300 -11.84 6.07 -4.27
C GLN A 300 -11.46 6.07 -5.77
N PRO A 301 -12.42 5.78 -6.67
CA PRO A 301 -12.16 5.85 -8.11
C PRO A 301 -11.68 7.24 -8.53
N VAL A 302 -10.53 7.26 -9.18
CA VAL A 302 -10.01 8.35 -9.99
C VAL A 302 -10.73 8.29 -11.33
N LYS A 303 -11.07 9.45 -11.91
CA LYS A 303 -11.81 9.49 -13.18
C LYS A 303 -10.90 9.42 -14.41
N ASN A 304 -9.65 9.87 -14.26
CA ASN A 304 -8.76 10.11 -15.38
C ASN A 304 -7.38 9.48 -15.19
N SER A 305 -6.75 9.17 -16.31
CA SER A 305 -5.32 8.87 -16.41
C SER A 305 -4.74 9.68 -17.57
N ARG A 306 -3.45 9.97 -17.52
CA ARG A 306 -2.68 10.25 -18.73
C ARG A 306 -2.37 8.94 -19.43
N ASP A 307 -2.48 8.89 -20.75
CA ASP A 307 -1.90 7.81 -21.54
C ASP A 307 -0.41 8.06 -21.82
N GLN A 308 0.20 7.22 -22.66
CA GLN A 308 1.61 7.31 -23.02
C GLN A 308 1.99 8.62 -23.74
N ASP A 309 1.04 9.28 -24.39
CA ASP A 309 1.24 10.53 -25.15
C ASP A 309 0.86 11.77 -24.32
N GLY A 310 0.42 11.56 -23.06
CA GLY A 310 0.03 12.62 -22.14
C GLY A 310 -1.42 13.08 -22.34
N ILE A 311 -2.16 12.40 -23.20
CA ILE A 311 -3.58 12.66 -23.44
C ILE A 311 -4.37 12.12 -22.25
N LYS A 312 -5.39 12.88 -21.84
CA LYS A 312 -6.27 12.48 -20.75
C LYS A 312 -7.27 11.45 -21.25
N ILE A 313 -7.24 10.27 -20.66
CA ILE A 313 -8.17 9.17 -20.92
C ILE A 313 -9.01 8.88 -19.67
N ARG A 314 -10.19 8.28 -19.88
CA ARG A 314 -11.08 7.87 -18.78
C ARG A 314 -10.65 6.52 -18.24
N THR A 315 -10.64 6.40 -16.92
CA THR A 315 -10.33 5.15 -16.22
C THR A 315 -11.61 4.39 -15.86
N LYS A 316 -11.47 3.10 -15.59
CA LYS A 316 -12.53 2.23 -15.07
C LYS A 316 -12.20 1.87 -13.61
N VAL A 317 -13.22 1.55 -12.82
CA VAL A 317 -13.00 1.00 -11.47
C VAL A 317 -12.33 -0.36 -11.64
N TYR A 318 -11.29 -0.66 -10.84
CA TYR A 318 -10.51 -1.91 -10.91
C TYR A 318 -9.71 -2.08 -12.21
N ASP A 319 -9.13 -1.00 -12.73
CA ASP A 319 -8.28 -1.05 -13.91
C ASP A 319 -6.78 -1.08 -13.60
N SER A 320 -5.98 -1.25 -14.66
CA SER A 320 -4.52 -1.31 -14.61
C SER A 320 -3.81 0.03 -14.40
N HIS A 321 -4.55 1.15 -14.35
CA HIS A 321 -4.01 2.49 -14.16
C HIS A 321 -4.08 2.91 -12.70
N GLN A 322 -5.23 2.67 -12.07
CA GLN A 322 -5.53 3.13 -10.71
C GLN A 322 -5.71 2.01 -9.68
N GLY A 323 -5.87 0.77 -10.13
CA GLY A 323 -6.21 -0.36 -9.26
C GLY A 323 -7.53 -0.14 -8.53
N PHE A 324 -7.47 -0.22 -7.20
CA PHE A 324 -8.58 0.01 -6.29
C PHE A 324 -8.88 1.51 -6.07
N GLY A 325 -8.03 2.40 -6.59
CA GLY A 325 -8.25 3.84 -6.63
C GLY A 325 -7.28 4.65 -5.75
N ALA A 326 -7.61 5.94 -5.59
CA ALA A 326 -6.84 6.87 -4.77
C ALA A 326 -7.16 6.70 -3.28
N VAL A 327 -6.14 6.55 -2.44
CA VAL A 327 -6.34 6.41 -0.99
C VAL A 327 -7.03 7.64 -0.41
N ASN A 328 -8.05 7.41 0.42
CA ASN A 328 -8.73 8.45 1.17
C ASN A 328 -8.95 8.00 2.62
N LEU A 329 -8.15 8.51 3.54
CA LEU A 329 -8.20 8.11 4.95
C LEU A 329 -9.56 8.35 5.62
N SER A 330 -10.28 9.41 5.25
CA SER A 330 -11.62 9.68 5.80
C SER A 330 -12.69 8.69 5.35
N ARG A 331 -12.40 7.92 4.29
CA ARG A 331 -13.22 6.78 3.83
C ARG A 331 -12.66 5.43 4.29
N SER A 332 -11.39 5.38 4.68
CA SER A 332 -10.74 4.17 5.20
C SER A 332 -10.96 3.97 6.70
N LEU A 333 -11.05 5.04 7.49
CA LEU A 333 -11.17 4.98 8.94
C LEU A 333 -12.17 6.03 9.46
N PRO A 334 -12.91 5.74 10.55
CA PRO A 334 -13.72 6.73 11.23
C PRO A 334 -12.83 7.67 12.04
N ILE A 335 -12.23 8.66 11.38
CA ILE A 335 -11.29 9.62 12.00
C ILE A 335 -12.03 10.82 12.61
N ASN A 336 -13.24 11.12 12.12
CA ASN A 336 -14.11 12.15 12.67
C ASN A 336 -15.16 11.49 13.57
N THR A 337 -15.24 11.92 14.82
CA THR A 337 -16.22 11.45 15.82
C THR A 337 -17.68 11.73 15.43
N GLN A 338 -17.90 12.53 14.39
CA GLN A 338 -19.22 12.81 13.79
C GLN A 338 -19.62 11.84 12.67
N SER A 339 -18.73 10.94 12.25
CA SER A 339 -19.06 9.95 11.22
C SER A 339 -20.11 8.97 11.75
N ASN A 340 -21.26 8.91 11.08
CA ASN A 340 -22.40 8.03 11.43
C ASN A 340 -22.42 6.70 10.63
N TRP A 341 -21.39 6.45 9.82
CA TRP A 341 -21.20 5.18 9.11
C TRP A 341 -20.40 4.19 9.95
N GLN A 342 -20.49 2.89 9.61
CA GLN A 342 -19.88 1.82 10.38
C GLN A 342 -18.60 1.30 9.73
N PHE A 343 -17.59 1.03 10.55
CA PHE A 343 -16.41 0.25 10.18
C PHE A 343 -16.44 -1.10 10.91
N ARG A 344 -16.31 -2.19 10.17
CA ARG A 344 -16.22 -3.55 10.69
C ARG A 344 -15.03 -4.29 10.11
N PHE A 345 -14.39 -5.14 10.90
CA PHE A 345 -13.24 -5.88 10.42
C PHE A 345 -13.06 -7.25 11.04
N VAL A 346 -12.27 -8.07 10.36
CA VAL A 346 -11.69 -9.31 10.85
C VAL A 346 -10.21 -9.27 10.53
N ASP A 347 -9.37 -9.78 11.44
CA ASP A 347 -7.93 -9.85 11.23
C ASP A 347 -7.40 -11.24 11.62
N GLN A 348 -6.50 -11.76 10.78
CA GLN A 348 -5.90 -13.10 10.89
C GLN A 348 -6.90 -14.25 11.11
N GLN A 349 -8.11 -14.15 10.57
CA GLN A 349 -9.07 -15.24 10.66
C GLN A 349 -8.59 -16.42 9.82
N THR A 350 -8.55 -17.58 10.45
CA THR A 350 -8.12 -18.83 9.80
C THR A 350 -9.29 -19.42 9.03
N ILE A 351 -9.05 -19.83 7.79
CA ILE A 351 -10.00 -20.53 6.91
C ILE A 351 -9.30 -21.78 6.35
N THR A 352 -10.01 -22.91 6.28
CA THR A 352 -9.52 -24.15 5.67
C THR A 352 -10.17 -24.42 4.32
N ASP A 353 -9.64 -25.37 3.56
CA ASP A 353 -10.17 -25.68 2.23
C ASP A 353 -11.61 -26.18 2.31
N GLY A 354 -12.51 -25.59 1.51
CA GLY A 354 -13.94 -25.88 1.54
C GLY A 354 -14.76 -25.12 2.60
N ASP A 355 -14.11 -24.48 3.59
CA ASP A 355 -14.81 -23.70 4.62
C ASP A 355 -15.57 -22.51 4.04
N ASN A 356 -16.63 -22.09 4.74
CA ASN A 356 -17.37 -20.88 4.43
C ASN A 356 -17.64 -20.06 5.70
N HIS A 357 -17.11 -18.84 5.77
CA HIS A 357 -17.47 -17.87 6.80
C HIS A 357 -18.51 -16.90 6.27
N LYS A 358 -19.57 -16.68 7.05
CA LYS A 358 -20.68 -15.79 6.68
C LYS A 358 -20.76 -14.62 7.65
N PHE A 359 -20.97 -13.44 7.09
CA PHE A 359 -21.23 -12.22 7.83
C PHE A 359 -22.59 -11.65 7.41
N TYR A 360 -23.18 -10.80 8.23
CA TYR A 360 -24.51 -10.27 8.00
C TYR A 360 -24.52 -8.77 8.24
N PHE A 361 -25.02 -8.03 7.26
CA PHE A 361 -25.17 -6.58 7.33
C PHE A 361 -26.57 -6.19 6.89
N ILE A 362 -27.22 -5.33 7.67
CA ILE A 362 -28.54 -4.76 7.36
C ILE A 362 -28.36 -3.27 7.10
N ILE A 363 -28.66 -2.83 5.89
CA ILE A 363 -28.49 -1.44 5.48
C ILE A 363 -29.38 -0.50 6.29
N GLN A 364 -28.80 0.60 6.77
CA GLN A 364 -29.48 1.65 7.51
C GLN A 364 -29.69 2.89 6.64
N GLU A 365 -30.61 3.76 7.06
CA GLU A 365 -30.78 5.10 6.49
C GLU A 365 -30.05 6.15 7.31
N GLY A 366 -29.92 7.37 6.76
CA GLY A 366 -29.52 8.54 7.53
C GLY A 366 -28.03 8.66 7.83
N CYS A 367 -27.16 7.92 7.15
CA CYS A 367 -25.72 8.10 7.25
C CYS A 367 -25.06 8.64 5.97
N ASP A 368 -23.85 9.19 6.15
CA ASP A 368 -23.15 9.95 5.12
C ASP A 368 -22.48 9.07 4.04
N LEU A 369 -22.22 7.79 4.37
CA LEU A 369 -21.63 6.81 3.47
C LEU A 369 -22.72 5.94 2.84
N LYS A 370 -23.24 6.41 1.70
CA LYS A 370 -24.29 5.74 0.91
C LYS A 370 -23.84 4.48 0.17
N GLU A 371 -22.57 4.10 0.31
CA GLU A 371 -21.97 2.97 -0.38
C GLU A 371 -21.64 1.89 0.64
N PHE A 372 -21.88 0.63 0.28
CA PHE A 372 -21.31 -0.52 0.97
C PHE A 372 -20.04 -0.93 0.26
N SER A 373 -18.94 -1.02 1.01
CA SER A 373 -17.66 -1.54 0.51
C SER A 373 -17.17 -2.61 1.47
N ILE A 374 -16.74 -3.75 0.92
CA ILE A 374 -16.11 -4.84 1.67
C ILE A 374 -14.89 -5.34 0.90
N THR A 375 -13.75 -5.43 1.58
CA THR A 375 -12.46 -5.83 0.99
C THR A 375 -11.85 -6.98 1.78
N LEU A 376 -11.66 -8.10 1.10
CA LEU A 376 -10.93 -9.29 1.55
C LEU A 376 -9.46 -9.18 1.11
N THR A 377 -8.53 -9.50 2.00
CA THR A 377 -7.10 -9.61 1.68
C THR A 377 -6.46 -10.80 2.39
N TRP A 378 -5.46 -11.39 1.77
CA TRP A 378 -4.58 -12.38 2.41
C TRP A 378 -3.16 -12.25 1.91
N MET A 379 -2.21 -12.68 2.75
CA MET A 379 -0.82 -12.86 2.33
C MET A 379 -0.69 -14.27 1.77
N ASP A 380 -0.51 -14.39 0.46
CA ASP A 380 -0.45 -15.64 -0.27
C ASP A 380 0.97 -16.21 -0.33
N GLU A 381 1.11 -17.52 -0.44
CA GLU A 381 2.42 -18.17 -0.47
C GLU A 381 3.16 -17.85 -1.79
N ALA A 382 4.48 -17.73 -1.74
CA ALA A 382 5.27 -17.43 -2.94
C ALA A 382 5.27 -18.61 -3.93
N ARG A 383 5.16 -18.33 -5.23
CA ARG A 383 5.33 -19.33 -6.30
C ARG A 383 6.73 -19.33 -6.89
N ILE A 384 7.02 -20.37 -7.68
CA ILE A 384 8.16 -20.39 -8.60
C ILE A 384 7.88 -19.38 -9.73
N PHE A 385 8.86 -18.53 -10.05
CA PHE A 385 8.77 -17.39 -10.98
C PHE A 385 8.59 -17.76 -12.47
N SER A 386 8.01 -18.93 -12.77
CA SER A 386 7.66 -19.42 -14.11
C SER A 386 6.20 -19.87 -14.21
N SER A 387 5.35 -19.56 -13.22
CA SER A 387 3.91 -19.87 -13.27
C SER A 387 3.18 -18.98 -14.27
N THR A 388 2.22 -19.56 -14.98
CA THR A 388 1.24 -18.84 -15.80
C THR A 388 0.07 -18.28 -14.96
N HIS A 389 0.02 -18.66 -13.68
CA HIS A 389 -0.99 -18.29 -12.70
C HIS A 389 -0.34 -18.18 -11.32
N ASP A 390 -0.17 -16.95 -10.81
CA ASP A 390 0.66 -16.75 -9.63
C ASP A 390 -0.08 -16.96 -8.31
N LEU A 391 -1.41 -16.86 -8.28
CA LEU A 391 -2.21 -17.13 -7.08
C LEU A 391 -2.02 -18.60 -6.66
N PHE A 392 -1.62 -18.83 -5.41
CA PHE A 392 -1.35 -20.17 -4.87
C PHE A 392 -2.50 -20.68 -4.01
N ASN A 393 -3.04 -19.83 -3.14
CA ASN A 393 -4.23 -20.13 -2.36
C ASN A 393 -5.38 -19.20 -2.77
N ASP A 394 -6.50 -19.80 -3.14
CA ASP A 394 -7.68 -19.11 -3.62
C ASP A 394 -8.73 -18.99 -2.50
N ILE A 395 -9.08 -17.75 -2.15
CA ILE A 395 -10.12 -17.42 -1.18
C ILE A 395 -11.12 -16.52 -1.88
N ASP A 396 -12.36 -16.99 -2.03
CA ASP A 396 -13.42 -16.24 -2.69
C ASP A 396 -14.21 -15.37 -1.69
N LEU A 397 -14.57 -14.17 -2.13
CA LEU A 397 -15.55 -13.26 -1.58
C LEU A 397 -16.72 -13.17 -2.56
N SER A 398 -17.91 -13.45 -2.06
CA SER A 398 -19.16 -13.12 -2.74
C SER A 398 -20.13 -12.51 -1.75
N VAL A 399 -21.03 -11.65 -2.22
CA VAL A 399 -22.06 -11.06 -1.36
C VAL A 399 -23.42 -11.38 -1.94
N LYS A 400 -24.25 -12.06 -1.14
CA LYS A 400 -25.67 -12.20 -1.46
C LYS A 400 -26.40 -10.95 -0.98
N LEU A 401 -27.07 -10.26 -1.88
CA LEU A 401 -27.92 -9.11 -1.60
C LEU A 401 -29.39 -9.54 -1.68
N ASP A 402 -30.06 -9.58 -0.52
CA ASP A 402 -31.49 -9.81 -0.42
C ASP A 402 -32.21 -8.46 -0.28
N ARG A 403 -33.11 -8.15 -1.22
CA ARG A 403 -33.82 -6.86 -1.26
C ARG A 403 -34.98 -6.85 -0.27
N PHE A 404 -35.09 -5.81 0.56
CA PHE A 404 -36.17 -5.72 1.53
C PHE A 404 -37.55 -5.68 0.86
N GLY A 405 -38.50 -6.46 1.36
CA GLY A 405 -39.86 -6.54 0.78
C GLY A 405 -39.95 -7.25 -0.58
N SER A 406 -38.87 -7.90 -1.04
CA SER A 406 -38.83 -8.66 -2.29
C SER A 406 -38.38 -10.09 -2.06
N SER A 407 -38.80 -11.02 -2.92
CA SER A 407 -38.23 -12.36 -3.01
C SER A 407 -36.96 -12.41 -3.88
N LYS A 408 -36.56 -11.27 -4.49
CA LYS A 408 -35.36 -11.18 -5.31
C LYS A 408 -34.09 -11.17 -4.44
N SER A 409 -33.15 -12.02 -4.82
CA SER A 409 -31.77 -12.00 -4.34
C SER A 409 -30.83 -11.90 -5.54
N GLU A 410 -29.73 -11.18 -5.37
CA GLU A 410 -28.66 -11.10 -6.36
C GLU A 410 -27.29 -11.40 -5.75
N TRP A 411 -26.37 -11.86 -6.60
CA TRP A 411 -24.98 -12.13 -6.22
C TRP A 411 -24.09 -11.01 -6.73
N LEU A 412 -23.35 -10.39 -5.82
CA LEU A 412 -22.29 -9.45 -6.14
C LEU A 412 -20.95 -10.19 -6.08
N TYR A 413 -20.10 -9.89 -7.05
CA TYR A 413 -18.78 -10.49 -7.21
C TYR A 413 -17.68 -9.40 -7.17
N PRO A 414 -16.45 -9.77 -6.78
CA PRO A 414 -15.43 -8.79 -6.46
C PRO A 414 -14.78 -8.21 -7.70
N ASN A 415 -14.05 -7.11 -7.50
CA ASN A 415 -13.15 -6.50 -8.47
C ASN A 415 -13.83 -6.09 -9.80
N GLY A 416 -15.15 -5.83 -9.74
CA GLY A 416 -15.95 -5.41 -10.90
C GLY A 416 -16.26 -6.56 -11.86
N LEU A 417 -16.02 -7.81 -11.45
CA LEU A 417 -16.35 -9.00 -12.21
C LEU A 417 -17.82 -9.41 -12.00
N GLY A 418 -18.36 -10.19 -12.93
CA GLY A 418 -19.65 -10.87 -12.79
C GLY A 418 -19.53 -12.30 -12.24
N VAL A 419 -18.32 -12.69 -11.83
CA VAL A 419 -17.92 -14.02 -11.36
C VAL A 419 -16.84 -13.88 -10.30
N LYS A 420 -16.58 -14.97 -9.57
CA LYS A 420 -15.49 -15.06 -8.58
C LYS A 420 -14.12 -14.71 -9.19
N ASP A 421 -13.23 -14.12 -8.40
CA ASP A 421 -11.90 -13.72 -8.86
C ASP A 421 -10.85 -14.74 -8.40
N ASN A 422 -10.38 -15.56 -9.35
CA ASN A 422 -9.35 -16.55 -9.06
C ASN A 422 -7.92 -16.05 -9.30
N LYS A 423 -7.70 -14.74 -9.50
CA LYS A 423 -6.37 -14.19 -9.84
C LYS A 423 -5.80 -13.36 -8.70
N ASN A 424 -6.62 -12.54 -8.06
CA ASN A 424 -6.15 -11.53 -7.12
C ASN A 424 -6.22 -12.04 -5.68
N ASN A 425 -5.16 -11.83 -4.89
CA ASN A 425 -5.18 -12.05 -3.43
C ASN A 425 -5.84 -10.89 -2.64
N VAL A 426 -6.66 -10.12 -3.36
CA VAL A 426 -7.44 -9.01 -2.89
C VAL A 426 -8.74 -9.02 -3.66
N GLU A 427 -9.85 -9.04 -2.95
CA GLU A 427 -11.17 -9.01 -3.54
C GLU A 427 -12.01 -7.93 -2.87
N ARG A 428 -12.50 -6.97 -3.66
CA ARG A 428 -13.39 -5.91 -3.16
C ARG A 428 -14.72 -5.91 -3.87
N ILE A 429 -15.80 -5.90 -3.09
CA ILE A 429 -17.14 -5.60 -3.55
C ILE A 429 -17.51 -4.21 -3.05
N ARG A 430 -18.02 -3.39 -3.98
CA ARG A 430 -18.43 -2.02 -3.71
C ARG A 430 -19.71 -1.73 -4.48
N THR A 431 -20.76 -1.28 -3.79
CA THR A 431 -22.04 -0.95 -4.40
C THR A 431 -22.73 0.21 -3.70
N SER A 432 -23.33 1.09 -4.50
CA SER A 432 -24.29 2.11 -4.06
C SER A 432 -25.73 1.72 -4.41
N ASP A 433 -25.94 0.62 -5.12
CA ASP A 433 -27.26 0.09 -5.44
C ASP A 433 -27.76 -0.77 -4.29
N ILE A 434 -28.06 -0.10 -3.18
CA ILE A 434 -28.55 -0.68 -1.94
C ILE A 434 -29.62 0.26 -1.35
N SER A 435 -30.63 -0.34 -0.74
CA SER A 435 -31.72 0.38 -0.09
C SER A 435 -31.77 0.03 1.40
N ALA A 436 -32.43 0.87 2.17
CA ALA A 436 -32.69 0.61 3.58
C ALA A 436 -33.27 -0.78 3.82
N LYS A 437 -32.80 -1.45 4.88
CA LYS A 437 -33.18 -2.80 5.29
C LYS A 437 -32.80 -3.91 4.32
N ASP A 438 -32.17 -3.60 3.17
CA ASP A 438 -31.52 -4.62 2.36
C ASP A 438 -30.53 -5.41 3.22
N ARG A 439 -30.49 -6.72 3.03
CA ARG A 439 -29.56 -7.61 3.74
C ARG A 439 -28.44 -8.02 2.82
N LEU A 440 -27.22 -7.70 3.20
CA LEU A 440 -26.00 -8.17 2.56
C LEU A 440 -25.43 -9.32 3.40
N THR A 441 -25.18 -10.45 2.75
CA THR A 441 -24.54 -11.62 3.36
C THR A 441 -23.22 -11.91 2.64
N PRO A 442 -22.11 -11.31 3.08
CA PRO A 442 -20.78 -11.68 2.58
C PRO A 442 -20.43 -13.10 2.98
N ILE A 443 -19.88 -13.85 2.02
CA ILE A 443 -19.44 -15.23 2.18
C ILE A 443 -17.97 -15.29 1.75
N ILE A 444 -17.11 -15.67 2.68
CA ILE A 444 -15.69 -15.94 2.45
C ILE A 444 -15.51 -17.44 2.35
N LYS A 445 -14.97 -17.95 1.25
CA LYS A 445 -14.81 -19.39 1.00
C LYS A 445 -13.35 -19.74 0.77
N GLY A 446 -12.84 -20.77 1.45
CA GLY A 446 -11.59 -21.43 1.07
C GLY A 446 -11.85 -22.21 -0.20
N ALA A 447 -11.52 -21.66 -1.36
CA ALA A 447 -11.94 -22.19 -2.65
C ALA A 447 -10.99 -23.27 -3.17
N ASN A 448 -9.69 -23.03 -2.99
CA ASN A 448 -8.60 -23.97 -3.27
C ASN A 448 -7.35 -23.56 -2.48
N LEU A 449 -7.16 -24.13 -1.30
CA LEU A 449 -6.01 -23.84 -0.44
C LEU A 449 -4.93 -24.93 -0.56
N MET A 450 -3.85 -24.62 -1.27
CA MET A 450 -2.72 -25.53 -1.50
C MET A 450 -1.61 -25.41 -0.44
N SER A 451 -1.78 -24.53 0.56
CA SER A 451 -0.86 -24.39 1.69
C SER A 451 -0.57 -25.74 2.34
N GLN A 452 0.68 -25.99 2.72
CA GLN A 452 1.07 -27.21 3.46
C GLN A 452 0.26 -27.41 4.76
N SER A 453 -0.24 -26.33 5.35
CA SER A 453 -1.06 -26.40 6.57
C SER A 453 -2.53 -26.76 6.32
N GLY A 454 -2.98 -26.76 5.05
CA GLY A 454 -4.39 -26.88 4.68
C GLY A 454 -5.25 -25.67 5.09
N SER A 455 -4.62 -24.57 5.53
CA SER A 455 -5.30 -23.38 6.04
C SER A 455 -4.60 -22.09 5.60
N MET A 456 -5.37 -21.00 5.56
CA MET A 456 -4.87 -19.65 5.31
C MET A 456 -5.44 -18.67 6.32
N LYS A 457 -4.76 -17.54 6.50
CA LYS A 457 -5.27 -16.42 7.28
C LYS A 457 -5.67 -15.28 6.36
N TYR A 458 -6.85 -14.70 6.59
CA TYR A 458 -7.32 -13.53 5.86
C TYR A 458 -7.66 -12.36 6.80
N SER A 459 -7.76 -11.18 6.21
CA SER A 459 -8.35 -9.99 6.81
C SER A 459 -9.52 -9.51 5.97
N LEU A 460 -10.52 -8.94 6.62
CA LEU A 460 -11.72 -8.42 5.98
C LEU A 460 -12.03 -7.05 6.57
N VAL A 461 -12.34 -6.08 5.72
CA VAL A 461 -12.81 -4.75 6.16
C VAL A 461 -14.10 -4.43 5.43
N ALA A 462 -15.14 -4.06 6.16
CA ALA A 462 -16.41 -3.58 5.63
C ALA A 462 -16.73 -2.18 6.16
N THR A 463 -17.19 -1.30 5.27
CA THR A 463 -17.63 0.06 5.61
C THR A 463 -18.93 0.40 4.92
N GLY A 464 -19.81 1.11 5.61
CA GLY A 464 -21.08 1.54 5.02
C GLY A 464 -22.11 1.94 6.05
N CYS A 465 -23.32 2.19 5.55
CA CYS A 465 -24.51 2.43 6.35
C CYS A 465 -25.17 1.13 6.76
N PHE A 466 -24.74 0.49 7.84
CA PHE A 466 -25.33 -0.80 8.23
C PHE A 466 -25.35 -1.05 9.73
N THR A 467 -26.11 -2.05 10.15
CA THR A 467 -25.93 -2.76 11.42
C THR A 467 -25.49 -4.19 11.13
N GLY A 468 -24.77 -4.82 12.06
CA GLY A 468 -24.10 -6.11 11.84
C GLY A 468 -22.75 -6.18 12.52
#